data_AF-A0A5N5K1X4-F1
#
_entry.id   AF-A0A5N5K1X4-F1
#
_cell.length_a   1.000
_cell.length_b   1.000
_cell.length_c   1.000
_cell.angle_alpha   90.00
_cell.angle_beta   90.00
_cell.angle_gamma   90.00
#
_symmetry.space_group_name_H-M   'P 1'
#
loop_
_entity.id
_entity.type
_entity.pdbx_description
1 polymer ?
#
loop_
_entity_poly.entity_id
_entity_poly.type
_entity_poly.pdbx_seq_one_letter_code
_entity_poly.pdbx_strand_id
1 'polypeptide(L)'
;VILILTKLYDFHLGSVTESSLWRSTDYGTTYERLNDKVGVKTVLSYLYVCPTNQRKVMVLTDPEFESSVLISSDEGASYQKYRLSFYVLSLLFHPSQEDWALAYSHDQKLYSSFDFGRKWHLVHERVTPNRFYWSVSGLDKEADLVHMEAYTSDGHCQYMTCRAQACYESSRTFPFPGYIEPNSLVVQDDYIVIQVTMSGRASYYVSYQRGPFVRIKIPKYSLPKDMHILSTDQGQVFAAVQEWNQNDTYNLYISDPHGVYFTLALENVKTTRGLGGNSMIDLYEVAGIKGMLIANRKLDNQVKTYITYNKGRDWRLLQAPTTDLEGNEIYCVQPFCSLHLQLQMSENPYVSGSIITKNSVPGVIIAIGNMGSELSYNNVGMFISSDAGNTWRQIFDEEHNVWFLDKAGALLAVKQPTVPTRHFWISFDEGRQWTHHIFSAMPLFVDGVLVEPGMENQILTFFGHFSDRSEWQLIKIDYKSLFTKRCAEGDYQTWHLHNQSG
;
A
#
# COMPACT_ATOMS: atom_id res chain seq x y z
N VAL A 1 -14.84 3.77 -18.13
CA VAL A 1 -14.38 2.56 -18.86
C VAL A 1 -13.71 1.62 -17.87
N ILE A 2 -13.92 0.31 -18.01
CA ILE A 2 -13.28 -0.71 -17.17
C ILE A 2 -12.44 -1.63 -18.07
N LEU A 3 -11.22 -1.92 -17.66
CA LEU A 3 -10.33 -2.87 -18.32
C LEU A 3 -10.00 -4.02 -17.37
N ILE A 4 -10.03 -5.25 -17.89
CA ILE A 4 -9.70 -6.45 -17.12
C ILE A 4 -8.68 -7.26 -17.91
N LEU A 5 -7.56 -7.57 -17.27
CA LEU A 5 -6.57 -8.52 -17.78
C LEU A 5 -6.72 -9.83 -16.99
N THR A 6 -7.23 -10.88 -17.65
CA THR A 6 -7.18 -12.23 -17.09
C THR A 6 -5.90 -12.91 -17.54
N LYS A 7 -5.21 -13.59 -16.62
CA LYS A 7 -3.98 -14.32 -16.91
C LYS A 7 -3.94 -15.66 -16.21
N LEU A 8 -3.40 -16.67 -16.88
CA LEU A 8 -3.08 -17.96 -16.32
C LEU A 8 -1.56 -18.00 -16.09
N TYR A 9 -1.17 -18.03 -14.82
CA TYR A 9 0.23 -18.07 -14.42
C TYR A 9 0.64 -19.51 -14.11
N ASP A 10 1.68 -20.00 -14.76
CA ASP A 10 2.26 -21.31 -14.48
C ASP A 10 3.42 -21.14 -13.50
N PHE A 11 3.25 -21.64 -12.27
CA PHE A 11 4.27 -21.56 -11.23
C PHE A 11 5.52 -22.40 -11.51
N HIS A 12 5.43 -23.44 -12.34
CA HIS A 12 6.58 -24.25 -12.73
C HIS A 12 7.45 -23.53 -13.77
N LEU A 13 6.82 -22.81 -14.69
CA LEU A 13 7.51 -22.04 -15.73
C LEU A 13 7.90 -20.63 -15.26
N GLY A 14 7.24 -20.11 -14.22
CA GLY A 14 7.45 -18.74 -13.76
C GLY A 14 6.96 -17.68 -14.76
N SER A 15 6.00 -18.02 -15.62
CA SER A 15 5.51 -17.18 -16.69
C SER A 15 4.01 -17.30 -16.91
N VAL A 16 3.43 -16.30 -17.57
CA VAL A 16 2.04 -16.36 -18.01
C VAL A 16 1.97 -17.22 -19.27
N THR A 17 1.09 -18.21 -19.31
CA THR A 17 0.92 -19.09 -20.47
C THR A 17 -0.23 -18.63 -21.36
N GLU A 18 -1.29 -18.09 -20.74
CA GLU A 18 -2.46 -17.58 -21.44
C GLU A 18 -2.94 -16.27 -20.82
N SER A 19 -3.46 -15.38 -21.66
CA SER A 19 -4.00 -14.11 -21.20
C SER A 19 -5.15 -13.63 -22.08
N SER A 20 -6.11 -12.91 -21.50
CA SER A 20 -7.17 -12.22 -22.26
C SER A 20 -7.43 -10.83 -21.71
N LEU A 21 -7.60 -9.89 -22.63
CA LEU A 21 -7.90 -8.50 -22.31
C LEU A 21 -9.37 -8.22 -22.60
N TRP A 22 -10.06 -7.62 -21.65
CA TRP A 22 -11.48 -7.31 -21.72
C TRP A 22 -11.70 -5.83 -21.47
N ARG A 23 -12.67 -5.25 -22.18
CA ARG A 23 -13.02 -3.83 -22.04
C ARG A 23 -14.53 -3.66 -21.94
N SER A 24 -14.94 -2.83 -20.99
CA SER A 24 -16.33 -2.39 -20.84
C SER A 24 -16.41 -0.87 -20.91
N THR A 25 -17.41 -0.38 -21.65
CA THR A 25 -17.73 1.06 -21.77
C THR A 25 -19.05 1.45 -21.09
N ASP A 26 -19.75 0.47 -20.52
CA ASP A 26 -21.07 0.60 -19.91
C ASP A 26 -21.05 0.26 -18.40
N TYR A 27 -19.94 0.62 -17.76
CA TYR A 27 -19.69 0.39 -16.33
C TYR A 27 -19.83 -1.09 -15.92
N GLY A 28 -19.24 -1.98 -16.72
CA GLY A 28 -19.17 -3.41 -16.41
C GLY A 28 -20.44 -4.19 -16.67
N THR A 29 -21.39 -3.66 -17.46
CA THR A 29 -22.58 -4.43 -17.86
C THR A 29 -22.26 -5.40 -18.99
N THR A 30 -21.48 -4.98 -19.99
CA THR A 30 -20.98 -5.84 -21.06
C THR A 30 -19.48 -5.69 -21.22
N TYR A 31 -18.81 -6.81 -21.50
CA TYR A 31 -17.38 -6.86 -21.72
C TYR A 31 -17.09 -7.39 -23.13
N GLU A 32 -16.34 -6.61 -23.90
CA GLU A 32 -15.81 -7.02 -25.20
C GLU A 32 -14.40 -7.60 -25.00
N ARG A 33 -14.15 -8.79 -25.57
CA ARG A 33 -12.82 -9.38 -25.60
C ARG A 33 -11.97 -8.68 -26.67
N LEU A 34 -10.81 -8.15 -26.28
CA LEU A 34 -9.95 -7.34 -27.15
C LEU A 34 -8.72 -8.08 -27.71
N ASN A 35 -8.59 -9.39 -27.49
CA ASN A 35 -7.43 -10.17 -27.94
C ASN A 35 -7.11 -9.99 -29.44
N ASP A 36 -8.11 -9.83 -30.30
CA ASP A 36 -7.90 -9.61 -31.73
C ASP A 36 -7.25 -8.24 -32.05
N LYS A 37 -7.47 -7.24 -31.18
CA LYS A 37 -6.91 -5.88 -31.35
C LYS A 37 -5.48 -5.75 -30.83
N VAL A 38 -5.07 -6.62 -29.90
CA VAL A 38 -3.70 -6.66 -29.34
C VAL A 38 -2.81 -7.71 -30.01
N GLY A 39 -3.43 -8.73 -30.61
CA GLY A 39 -2.78 -9.83 -31.32
C GLY A 39 -3.18 -11.18 -30.72
N VAL A 40 -3.76 -12.08 -31.53
CA VAL A 40 -4.35 -13.35 -31.05
C VAL A 40 -3.34 -14.26 -30.32
N LYS A 41 -2.05 -14.17 -30.65
CA LYS A 41 -0.97 -14.97 -30.05
C LYS A 41 -0.13 -14.22 -29.01
N THR A 42 -0.45 -12.97 -28.70
CA THR A 42 0.34 -12.20 -27.72
C THR A 42 -0.09 -12.57 -26.32
N VAL A 43 0.87 -13.01 -25.50
CA VAL A 43 0.65 -13.24 -24.08
C VAL A 43 0.95 -11.95 -23.32
N LEU A 44 0.00 -11.47 -22.53
CA LEU A 44 0.03 -10.23 -21.79
C LEU A 44 0.28 -10.53 -20.30
N SER A 45 1.17 -9.76 -19.67
CA SER A 45 1.64 -10.00 -18.30
C SER A 45 1.15 -8.96 -17.30
N TYR A 46 1.22 -7.68 -17.69
CA TYR A 46 0.88 -6.54 -16.84
C TYR A 46 0.10 -5.48 -17.59
N LEU A 47 -0.81 -4.80 -16.88
CA LEU A 47 -1.58 -3.65 -17.35
C LEU A 47 -1.34 -2.49 -16.39
N TYR A 48 -0.94 -1.35 -16.95
CA TYR A 48 -0.70 -0.11 -16.23
C TYR A 48 -1.60 1.00 -16.79
N VAL A 49 -2.20 1.76 -15.89
CA VAL A 49 -2.93 2.99 -16.22
C VAL A 49 -2.04 4.16 -15.81
N CYS A 50 -1.90 5.15 -16.68
CA CYS A 50 -1.10 6.33 -16.35
C CYS A 50 -1.73 7.08 -15.17
N PRO A 51 -0.97 7.36 -14.10
CA PRO A 51 -1.52 7.98 -12.89
C PRO A 51 -2.02 9.41 -13.11
N THR A 52 -1.45 10.13 -14.07
CA THR A 52 -1.80 11.53 -14.39
C THR A 52 -2.85 11.65 -15.49
N ASN A 53 -2.97 10.64 -16.37
CA ASN A 53 -3.95 10.62 -17.45
C ASN A 53 -4.53 9.22 -17.66
N GLN A 54 -5.70 8.97 -17.08
CA GLN A 54 -6.36 7.67 -17.11
C GLN A 54 -6.75 7.18 -18.53
N ARG A 55 -6.68 8.04 -19.55
CA ARG A 55 -6.88 7.64 -20.95
C ARG A 55 -5.73 6.86 -21.54
N LYS A 56 -4.52 7.04 -20.99
CA LYS A 56 -3.32 6.37 -21.46
C LYS A 56 -3.13 5.06 -20.69
N VAL A 57 -3.08 3.97 -21.45
CA VAL A 57 -2.94 2.61 -20.91
C VAL A 57 -1.76 1.94 -21.58
N MET A 58 -0.94 1.29 -20.77
CA MET A 58 0.23 0.53 -21.20
C MET A 58 0.04 -0.94 -20.80
N VAL A 59 0.22 -1.85 -21.75
CA VAL A 59 0.14 -3.29 -21.51
C VAL A 59 1.46 -3.93 -21.93
N LEU A 60 2.05 -4.72 -21.04
CA LEU A 60 3.29 -5.45 -21.30
C LEU A 60 2.98 -6.88 -21.74
N THR A 61 3.79 -7.39 -22.66
CA THR A 61 3.77 -8.82 -23.01
C THR A 61 4.62 -9.63 -22.02
N ASP A 62 4.40 -10.94 -22.00
CA ASP A 62 5.24 -11.86 -21.23
C ASP A 62 6.60 -12.07 -21.94
N PRO A 63 7.72 -11.83 -21.25
CA PRO A 63 9.05 -11.83 -21.85
C PRO A 63 9.48 -13.18 -22.43
N GLU A 64 8.93 -14.30 -21.94
CA GLU A 64 9.25 -15.65 -22.45
C GLU A 64 8.78 -15.85 -23.89
N PHE A 65 7.74 -15.11 -24.32
CA PHE A 65 7.17 -15.22 -25.66
C PHE A 65 7.59 -14.07 -26.56
N GLU A 66 7.50 -12.84 -26.07
CA GLU A 66 7.84 -11.64 -26.83
C GLU A 66 8.09 -10.48 -25.87
N SER A 67 9.13 -9.67 -26.12
CA SER A 67 9.28 -8.38 -25.43
C SER A 67 8.68 -7.24 -26.25
N SER A 68 7.52 -6.77 -25.85
CA SER A 68 6.80 -5.67 -26.48
C SER A 68 5.94 -4.91 -25.48
N VAL A 69 5.68 -3.65 -25.80
CA VAL A 69 4.73 -2.80 -25.09
C VAL A 69 3.60 -2.43 -26.05
N LEU A 70 2.36 -2.57 -25.57
CA LEU A 70 1.17 -2.09 -26.27
C LEU A 70 0.67 -0.83 -25.58
N ILE A 71 0.50 0.23 -26.37
CA ILE A 71 0.10 1.54 -25.87
C ILE A 71 -1.26 1.91 -26.45
N SER A 72 -2.17 2.33 -25.58
CA SER A 72 -3.43 2.97 -25.94
C SER A 72 -3.44 4.40 -25.40
N SER A 73 -4.03 5.32 -26.17
CA SER A 73 -4.27 6.72 -25.76
C SER A 73 -5.76 7.07 -25.75
N ASP A 74 -6.62 6.07 -25.88
CA ASP A 74 -8.07 6.16 -26.06
C ASP A 74 -8.83 5.21 -25.13
N GLU A 75 -8.36 5.08 -23.89
CA GLU A 75 -9.00 4.25 -22.85
C GLU A 75 -9.12 2.77 -23.27
N GLY A 76 -8.09 2.24 -23.94
CA GLY A 76 -8.00 0.86 -24.39
C GLY A 76 -8.85 0.52 -25.62
N ALA A 77 -9.35 1.50 -26.37
CA ALA A 77 -10.14 1.23 -27.58
C ALA A 77 -9.26 0.73 -28.73
N SER A 78 -8.04 1.28 -28.88
CA SER A 78 -7.05 0.85 -29.86
C SER A 78 -5.65 0.73 -29.23
N TYR A 79 -4.85 -0.20 -29.75
CA TYR A 79 -3.50 -0.46 -29.27
C TYR A 79 -2.48 -0.36 -30.39
N GLN A 80 -1.36 0.30 -30.09
CA GLN A 80 -0.18 0.34 -30.94
C GLN A 80 0.93 -0.46 -30.27
N LYS A 81 1.50 -1.42 -31.00
CA LYS A 81 2.52 -2.33 -30.49
C LYS A 81 3.92 -1.82 -30.85
N TYR A 82 4.78 -1.74 -29.84
CA TYR A 82 6.19 -1.36 -29.98
C TYR A 82 7.07 -2.48 -29.42
N ARG A 83 8.04 -2.93 -30.22
CA ARG A 83 8.99 -3.95 -29.79
C ARG A 83 10.05 -3.35 -28.87
N LEU A 84 10.40 -4.08 -27.83
CA LEU A 84 11.45 -3.71 -26.89
C LEU A 84 12.70 -4.53 -27.15
N SER A 85 13.87 -3.93 -26.92
CA SER A 85 15.16 -4.62 -27.00
C SER A 85 15.65 -5.16 -25.64
N PHE A 86 14.83 -5.03 -24.60
CA PHE A 86 15.11 -5.45 -23.23
C PHE A 86 13.81 -5.92 -22.55
N TYR A 87 13.91 -6.51 -21.37
CA TYR A 87 12.77 -7.00 -20.60
C TYR A 87 12.49 -6.07 -19.42
N VAL A 88 11.25 -5.60 -19.31
CA VAL A 88 10.82 -4.69 -18.24
C VAL A 88 10.44 -5.53 -17.01
N LEU A 89 11.10 -5.28 -15.88
CA LEU A 89 10.78 -5.88 -14.59
C LEU A 89 9.91 -4.97 -13.73
N SER A 90 10.17 -3.66 -13.76
CA SER A 90 9.43 -2.66 -13.00
C SER A 90 9.32 -1.35 -13.77
N LEU A 91 8.21 -0.64 -13.60
CA LEU A 91 7.92 0.65 -14.21
C LEU A 91 7.63 1.70 -13.14
N LEU A 92 8.14 2.90 -13.34
CA LEU A 92 7.87 4.06 -12.50
C LEU A 92 7.46 5.25 -13.36
N PHE A 93 6.17 5.58 -13.36
CA PHE A 93 5.65 6.77 -14.03
C PHE A 93 6.05 8.05 -13.29
N HIS A 94 6.24 9.13 -14.04
CA HIS A 94 6.50 10.43 -13.44
C HIS A 94 5.24 10.94 -12.70
N PRO A 95 5.36 11.51 -11.49
CA PRO A 95 4.21 11.91 -10.68
C PRO A 95 3.32 12.98 -11.33
N SER A 96 3.87 13.82 -12.21
CA SER A 96 3.15 14.94 -12.84
C SER A 96 3.18 14.97 -14.37
N GLN A 97 4.03 14.17 -15.02
CA GLN A 97 4.22 14.23 -16.48
C GLN A 97 3.64 12.97 -17.11
N GLU A 98 2.64 13.10 -17.97
CA GLU A 98 1.84 11.97 -18.47
C GLU A 98 2.55 11.06 -19.48
N ASP A 99 3.63 11.52 -20.10
CA ASP A 99 4.39 10.75 -21.10
C ASP A 99 5.71 10.18 -20.56
N TRP A 100 6.04 10.45 -19.30
CA TRP A 100 7.36 10.14 -18.76
C TRP A 100 7.32 8.90 -17.88
N ALA A 101 8.22 7.96 -18.14
CA ALA A 101 8.34 6.73 -17.38
C ALA A 101 9.80 6.25 -17.30
N LEU A 102 10.15 5.62 -16.19
CA LEU A 102 11.37 4.83 -16.05
C LEU A 102 11.02 3.34 -16.12
N ALA A 103 11.85 2.55 -16.78
CA ALA A 103 11.77 1.10 -16.80
C ALA A 103 13.06 0.50 -16.25
N TYR A 104 12.92 -0.34 -15.23
CA TYR A 104 14.00 -1.16 -14.72
C TYR A 104 13.96 -2.53 -15.39
N SER A 105 15.09 -2.99 -15.89
CA SER A 105 15.20 -4.21 -16.66
C SER A 105 15.78 -5.39 -15.87
N HIS A 106 15.56 -6.61 -16.38
CA HIS A 106 16.08 -7.83 -15.76
C HIS A 106 17.63 -7.89 -15.74
N ASP A 107 18.31 -7.17 -16.64
CA ASP A 107 19.78 -7.03 -16.68
C ASP A 107 20.31 -5.87 -15.82
N GLN A 108 19.52 -5.41 -14.84
CA GLN A 108 19.87 -4.35 -13.88
C GLN A 108 20.16 -2.99 -14.55
N LYS A 109 19.47 -2.67 -15.64
CA LYS A 109 19.60 -1.38 -16.31
C LYS A 109 18.36 -0.54 -16.11
N LEU A 110 18.56 0.77 -16.07
CA LEU A 110 17.50 1.75 -15.99
C LEU A 110 17.36 2.45 -17.33
N TYR A 111 16.15 2.42 -17.88
CA TYR A 111 15.79 3.11 -19.10
C TYR A 111 14.78 4.23 -18.79
N SER A 112 14.80 5.28 -19.60
CA SER A 112 13.83 6.36 -19.55
C SER A 112 13.07 6.45 -20.87
N SER A 113 11.80 6.80 -20.78
CA SER A 113 10.95 7.13 -21.92
C SER A 113 10.23 8.44 -21.63
N PHE A 114 10.15 9.29 -22.66
CA PHE A 114 9.50 10.60 -22.63
C PHE A 114 8.34 10.68 -23.63
N ASP A 115 7.97 9.54 -24.21
CA ASP A 115 6.89 9.37 -25.19
C ASP A 115 5.97 8.18 -24.83
N PHE A 116 5.80 7.96 -23.52
CA PHE A 116 4.95 6.94 -22.92
C PHE A 116 5.32 5.51 -23.33
N GLY A 117 6.62 5.22 -23.47
CA GLY A 117 7.16 3.90 -23.73
C GLY A 117 7.34 3.54 -25.20
N ARG A 118 7.15 4.47 -26.14
CA ARG A 118 7.36 4.21 -27.58
C ARG A 118 8.85 4.13 -27.92
N LYS A 119 9.67 4.95 -27.27
CA LYS A 119 11.13 4.93 -27.34
C LYS A 119 11.72 4.90 -25.94
N TRP A 120 12.81 4.15 -25.81
CA TRP A 120 13.54 3.99 -24.56
C TRP A 120 15.00 4.38 -24.74
N HIS A 121 15.52 5.13 -23.78
CA HIS A 121 16.91 5.54 -23.71
C HIS A 121 17.56 4.95 -22.46
N LEU A 122 18.77 4.41 -22.59
CA LEU A 122 19.52 3.90 -21.45
C LEU A 122 19.97 5.08 -20.57
N VAL A 123 19.60 5.05 -19.28
CA VAL A 123 20.03 6.03 -18.28
C VAL A 123 21.31 5.55 -17.61
N HIS A 124 21.29 4.35 -17.05
CA HIS A 124 22.43 3.79 -16.34
C HIS A 124 22.37 2.25 -16.27
N GLU A 125 23.54 1.62 -16.15
CA GLU A 125 23.66 0.17 -15.96
C GLU A 125 23.97 -0.16 -14.49
N ARG A 126 23.69 -1.40 -14.05
CA ARG A 126 23.95 -1.88 -12.68
C ARG A 126 23.24 -1.05 -11.60
N VAL A 127 22.04 -0.58 -11.91
CA VAL A 127 21.17 0.09 -10.93
C VAL A 127 20.63 -0.97 -9.98
N THR A 128 20.57 -0.63 -8.70
CA THR A 128 20.03 -1.52 -7.67
C THR A 128 18.50 -1.62 -7.78
N PRO A 129 17.91 -2.81 -7.55
CA PRO A 129 16.47 -3.00 -7.70
C PRO A 129 15.67 -2.06 -6.79
N ASN A 130 14.66 -1.38 -7.34
CA ASN A 130 13.73 -0.50 -6.62
C ASN A 130 14.37 0.67 -5.84
N ARG A 131 15.61 1.06 -6.17
CA ARG A 131 16.32 2.22 -5.57
C ARG A 131 16.60 3.30 -6.60
N PHE A 132 15.55 3.67 -7.32
CA PHE A 132 15.55 4.78 -8.27
C PHE A 132 14.27 5.61 -8.08
N TYR A 133 14.41 6.93 -8.09
CA TYR A 133 13.36 7.87 -7.75
C TYR A 133 13.36 9.04 -8.72
N TRP A 134 12.17 9.50 -9.07
CA TRP A 134 12.00 10.78 -9.77
C TRP A 134 12.34 11.95 -8.85
N SER A 135 12.60 13.10 -9.48
CA SER A 135 12.73 14.38 -8.81
C SER A 135 11.47 14.73 -8.00
N VAL A 136 11.66 15.45 -6.89
CA VAL A 136 10.57 16.01 -6.10
C VAL A 136 10.33 17.45 -6.54
N SER A 137 9.12 17.71 -7.04
CA SER A 137 8.72 19.02 -7.55
C SER A 137 8.86 20.10 -6.47
N GLY A 138 9.60 21.17 -6.79
CA GLY A 138 9.81 22.31 -5.89
C GLY A 138 11.09 22.23 -5.03
N LEU A 139 11.72 21.07 -4.94
CA LEU A 139 13.02 20.89 -4.25
C LEU A 139 14.15 20.69 -5.24
N ASP A 140 13.98 19.75 -6.16
CA ASP A 140 14.98 19.43 -7.17
C ASP A 140 14.89 20.43 -8.33
N LYS A 141 16.05 20.79 -8.88
CA LYS A 141 16.17 21.86 -9.89
C LYS A 141 15.54 21.47 -11.22
N GLU A 142 15.79 20.23 -11.66
CA GLU A 142 15.30 19.71 -12.93
C GLU A 142 14.22 18.65 -12.71
N ALA A 143 13.10 18.75 -13.44
CA ALA A 143 12.01 17.79 -13.35
C ALA A 143 12.40 16.38 -13.86
N ASP A 144 13.32 16.30 -14.82
CA ASP A 144 13.82 15.04 -15.38
C ASP A 144 15.01 14.46 -14.60
N LEU A 145 15.34 15.03 -13.43
CA LEU A 145 16.36 14.48 -12.56
C LEU A 145 15.90 13.14 -11.98
N VAL A 146 16.81 12.16 -12.00
CA VAL A 146 16.60 10.84 -11.41
C VAL A 146 17.66 10.62 -10.34
N HIS A 147 17.21 10.26 -9.15
CA HIS A 147 18.04 9.78 -8.06
C HIS A 147 18.16 8.27 -8.19
N MET A 148 19.38 7.73 -8.16
CA MET A 148 19.57 6.28 -8.29
C MET A 148 20.77 5.79 -7.49
N GLU A 149 20.65 4.57 -7.01
CA GLU A 149 21.73 3.82 -6.38
C GLU A 149 22.26 2.79 -7.39
N ALA A 150 23.56 2.83 -7.68
CA ALA A 150 24.17 1.98 -8.70
C ALA A 150 25.53 1.42 -8.27
N TYR A 151 25.85 0.23 -8.76
CA TYR A 151 27.16 -0.39 -8.56
C TYR A 151 28.20 0.15 -9.53
N THR A 152 29.40 0.41 -9.02
CA THR A 152 30.59 0.73 -9.81
C THR A 152 31.18 -0.53 -10.46
N SER A 153 32.20 -0.37 -11.30
CA SER A 153 33.01 -1.49 -11.83
C SER A 153 33.65 -2.34 -10.74
N ASP A 154 33.91 -1.74 -9.60
CA ASP A 154 34.70 -2.34 -8.53
C ASP A 154 33.81 -3.05 -7.50
N GLY A 155 32.49 -3.12 -7.77
CA GLY A 155 31.50 -3.79 -6.91
C GLY A 155 31.03 -2.95 -5.72
N HIS A 156 31.47 -1.69 -5.62
CA HIS A 156 30.97 -0.76 -4.59
C HIS A 156 29.69 -0.07 -5.05
N CYS A 157 28.86 0.36 -4.10
CA CYS A 157 27.60 1.05 -4.41
C CYS A 157 27.72 2.55 -4.17
N GLN A 158 27.14 3.36 -5.06
CA GLN A 158 27.15 4.82 -4.97
C GLN A 158 25.77 5.42 -5.19
N TYR A 159 25.51 6.52 -4.48
CA TYR A 159 24.38 7.39 -4.76
C TYR A 159 24.75 8.40 -5.84
N MET A 160 24.01 8.38 -6.95
CA MET A 160 24.20 9.31 -8.05
C MET A 160 22.87 9.93 -8.50
N THR A 161 22.98 11.10 -9.11
CA THR A 161 21.84 11.75 -9.78
C THR A 161 22.20 12.16 -11.18
N CYS A 162 21.21 12.10 -12.07
CA CYS A 162 21.41 12.34 -13.48
C CYS A 162 20.10 12.79 -14.15
N ARG A 163 20.20 13.60 -15.21
CA ARG A 163 19.03 13.94 -16.03
C ARG A 163 18.70 12.77 -16.95
N ALA A 164 17.46 12.27 -16.88
CA ALA A 164 17.03 11.07 -17.59
C ALA A 164 17.12 11.17 -19.12
N GLN A 165 17.09 12.37 -19.70
CA GLN A 165 17.25 12.57 -21.16
C GLN A 165 18.71 12.63 -21.61
N ALA A 166 19.62 12.97 -20.70
CA ALA A 166 20.99 13.35 -21.02
C ALA A 166 21.95 12.83 -19.96
N CYS A 167 21.91 11.52 -19.70
CA CYS A 167 22.76 10.91 -18.68
C CYS A 167 24.12 10.46 -19.22
N TYR A 168 25.00 11.43 -19.46
CA TYR A 168 26.39 11.19 -19.83
C TYR A 168 27.28 11.09 -18.59
N GLU A 169 28.47 10.51 -18.72
CA GLU A 169 29.42 10.41 -17.60
C GLU A 169 29.76 11.79 -17.00
N SER A 170 29.88 12.83 -17.85
CA SER A 170 30.19 14.20 -17.42
C SER A 170 29.04 14.93 -16.74
N SER A 171 27.80 14.50 -16.94
CA SER A 171 26.60 15.13 -16.35
C SER A 171 26.14 14.44 -15.07
N ARG A 172 26.76 13.32 -14.69
CA ARG A 172 26.47 12.62 -13.44
C ARG A 172 26.97 13.45 -12.26
N THR A 173 26.14 13.54 -11.23
CA THR A 173 26.56 14.13 -9.96
C THR A 173 26.46 13.10 -8.85
N PHE A 174 27.32 13.24 -7.86
CA PHE A 174 27.41 12.35 -6.70
C PHE A 174 27.16 13.18 -5.45
N PRO A 175 25.89 13.31 -5.00
CA PRO A 175 25.58 14.17 -3.86
C PRO A 175 26.24 13.71 -2.55
N PHE A 176 26.58 12.42 -2.45
CA PHE A 176 27.39 11.87 -1.37
C PHE A 176 28.77 11.44 -1.92
N PRO A 177 29.90 11.94 -1.37
CA PRO A 177 31.23 11.74 -1.93
C PRO A 177 31.85 10.35 -1.65
N GLY A 178 31.08 9.40 -1.13
CA GLY A 178 31.56 8.08 -0.71
C GLY A 178 30.68 6.93 -1.20
N TYR A 179 31.08 5.72 -0.83
CA TYR A 179 30.29 4.51 -1.08
C TYR A 179 29.19 4.37 -0.02
N ILE A 180 28.05 3.86 -0.45
CA ILE A 180 26.89 3.56 0.40
C ILE A 180 26.68 2.06 0.47
N GLU A 181 25.94 1.61 1.49
CA GLU A 181 25.48 0.23 1.58
C GLU A 181 24.43 -0.02 0.47
N PRO A 182 24.46 -1.17 -0.22
CA PRO A 182 23.42 -1.53 -1.17
C PRO A 182 22.03 -1.60 -0.52
N ASN A 183 21.01 -1.28 -1.30
CA ASN A 183 19.62 -1.16 -0.91
C ASN A 183 19.35 -0.16 0.21
N SER A 184 20.16 0.90 0.35
CA SER A 184 20.02 1.86 1.46
C SER A 184 19.45 3.22 1.07
N LEU A 185 19.49 3.59 -0.22
CA LEU A 185 18.96 4.88 -0.68
C LEU A 185 17.44 4.97 -0.46
N VAL A 186 17.01 6.02 0.23
CA VAL A 186 15.60 6.42 0.37
C VAL A 186 15.50 7.90 0.02
N VAL A 187 14.67 8.23 -0.96
CA VAL A 187 14.33 9.61 -1.34
C VAL A 187 12.83 9.80 -1.12
N GLN A 188 12.46 10.61 -0.14
CA GLN A 188 11.06 10.82 0.24
C GLN A 188 10.85 12.25 0.75
N ASP A 189 9.91 12.97 0.14
CA ASP A 189 9.62 14.38 0.42
C ASP A 189 10.91 15.23 0.46
N ASP A 190 11.12 15.93 1.57
CA ASP A 190 12.27 16.81 1.83
C ASP A 190 13.55 16.03 2.18
N TYR A 191 13.48 14.72 2.42
CA TYR A 191 14.57 13.94 3.01
C TYR A 191 15.19 12.95 2.02
N ILE A 192 16.51 12.81 2.11
CA ILE A 192 17.26 11.71 1.50
C ILE A 192 18.02 11.01 2.61
N VAL A 193 17.83 9.70 2.75
CA VAL A 193 18.52 8.88 3.76
C VAL A 193 19.38 7.84 3.05
N ILE A 194 20.60 7.65 3.57
CA ILE A 194 21.56 6.63 3.09
C ILE A 194 22.23 5.95 4.29
N GLN A 195 22.71 4.72 4.07
CA GLN A 195 23.52 3.98 5.03
C GLN A 195 24.96 3.85 4.52
N VAL A 196 25.92 3.98 5.43
CA VAL A 196 27.34 3.77 5.17
C VAL A 196 27.90 2.84 6.24
N THR A 197 28.47 1.72 5.83
CA THR A 197 29.11 0.76 6.74
C THR A 197 30.61 0.93 6.72
N MET A 198 31.21 1.31 7.85
CA MET A 198 32.67 1.42 8.00
C MET A 198 33.16 0.48 9.10
N SER A 199 34.11 -0.40 8.78
CA SER A 199 34.71 -1.36 9.73
C SER A 199 33.65 -2.19 10.50
N GLY A 200 32.58 -2.60 9.81
CA GLY A 200 31.47 -3.37 10.39
C GLY A 200 30.46 -2.56 11.21
N ARG A 201 30.59 -1.23 11.29
CA ARG A 201 29.61 -0.35 11.96
C ARG A 201 28.80 0.43 10.94
N ALA A 202 27.49 0.20 10.93
CA ALA A 202 26.55 0.97 10.13
C ALA A 202 26.40 2.39 10.71
N SER A 203 26.40 3.40 9.84
CA SER A 203 26.10 4.79 10.15
C SER A 203 25.15 5.35 9.12
N TYR A 204 24.11 6.03 9.57
CA TYR A 204 23.08 6.60 8.72
C TYR A 204 23.32 8.10 8.54
N TYR A 205 23.04 8.60 7.34
CA TYR A 205 23.12 10.01 7.00
C TYR A 205 21.81 10.47 6.39
N VAL A 206 21.45 11.72 6.69
CA VAL A 206 20.28 12.40 6.13
C VAL A 206 20.72 13.65 5.39
N SER A 207 20.07 13.95 4.27
CA SER A 207 20.08 15.25 3.62
C SER A 207 18.66 15.81 3.66
N TYR A 208 18.51 17.00 4.25
CA TYR A 208 17.25 17.73 4.31
C TYR A 208 17.26 18.84 3.25
N GLN A 209 16.18 18.94 2.47
CA GLN A 209 16.02 19.92 1.38
C GLN A 209 17.20 19.93 0.40
N ARG A 210 17.75 18.74 0.10
CA ARG A 210 18.92 18.56 -0.79
C ARG A 210 20.19 19.28 -0.32
N GLY A 211 20.28 19.60 0.98
CA GLY A 211 21.48 20.12 1.63
C GLY A 211 22.59 19.06 1.79
N PRO A 212 23.70 19.41 2.46
CA PRO A 212 24.77 18.46 2.72
C PRO A 212 24.31 17.32 3.64
N PHE A 213 24.86 16.12 3.43
CA PHE A 213 24.57 14.97 4.28
C PHE A 213 25.12 15.16 5.70
N VAL A 214 24.25 14.97 6.69
CA VAL A 214 24.58 15.02 8.12
C VAL A 214 24.34 13.66 8.73
N ARG A 215 25.25 13.23 9.61
CA ARG A 215 25.13 11.95 10.30
C ARG A 215 23.98 11.97 11.30
N ILE A 216 23.06 11.02 11.16
CA ILE A 216 21.94 10.80 12.08
C ILE A 216 22.44 10.45 13.49
N LYS A 217 21.75 10.97 14.50
CA LYS A 217 22.04 10.82 15.93
C LYS A 217 20.89 10.09 16.61
N ILE A 218 21.12 8.80 16.87
CA ILE A 218 20.29 7.92 17.70
C ILE A 218 20.90 7.90 19.12
N PRO A 219 20.11 7.70 20.19
CA PRO A 219 20.65 7.59 21.56
C PRO A 219 21.86 6.66 21.68
N LYS A 220 22.89 7.09 22.42
CA LYS A 220 24.23 6.46 22.42
C LYS A 220 24.25 4.97 22.80
N TYR A 221 23.28 4.52 23.60
CA TYR A 221 23.21 3.15 24.09
C TYR A 221 22.54 2.20 23.08
N SER A 222 21.87 2.75 22.06
CA SER A 222 21.27 1.99 20.97
C SER A 222 22.31 1.77 19.88
N LEU A 223 22.72 0.51 19.70
CA LEU A 223 23.53 0.11 18.57
C LEU A 223 22.58 -0.36 17.47
N PRO A 224 22.39 0.41 16.38
CA PRO A 224 21.50 0.00 15.30
C PRO A 224 22.15 -1.13 14.49
N LYS A 225 21.37 -2.17 14.25
CA LYS A 225 21.66 -3.24 13.30
C LYS A 225 21.06 -2.92 11.93
N ASP A 226 19.81 -2.43 11.92
CA ASP A 226 19.08 -2.04 10.73
C ASP A 226 18.15 -0.84 11.04
N MET A 227 17.82 -0.04 10.03
CA MET A 227 16.94 1.13 10.13
C MET A 227 16.03 1.25 8.91
N HIS A 228 14.74 1.39 9.14
CA HIS A 228 13.73 1.63 8.11
C HIS A 228 13.06 2.99 8.31
N ILE A 229 12.92 3.74 7.23
CA ILE A 229 12.11 4.96 7.21
C ILE A 229 10.66 4.57 6.98
N LEU A 230 9.78 4.93 7.92
CA LEU A 230 8.37 4.57 7.89
C LEU A 230 7.51 5.67 7.28
N SER A 231 7.76 6.92 7.66
CA SER A 231 7.01 8.09 7.18
C SER A 231 7.84 9.35 7.35
N THR A 232 7.67 10.30 6.45
CA THR A 232 8.29 11.65 6.49
C THR A 232 7.23 12.76 6.62
N ASP A 233 5.98 12.38 6.92
CA ASP A 233 4.85 13.28 7.00
C ASP A 233 5.06 14.37 8.05
N GLN A 234 4.42 15.53 7.86
CA GLN A 234 4.47 16.67 8.79
C GLN A 234 5.89 17.21 9.07
N GLY A 235 6.83 17.03 8.14
CA GLY A 235 8.18 17.60 8.25
C GLY A 235 9.00 16.99 9.39
N GLN A 236 8.80 15.71 9.68
CA GLN A 236 9.65 14.93 10.59
C GLN A 236 9.75 13.50 10.08
N VAL A 237 10.89 12.86 10.32
CA VAL A 237 11.15 11.47 9.95
C VAL A 237 10.73 10.55 11.10
N PHE A 238 9.82 9.62 10.80
CA PHE A 238 9.48 8.50 11.67
C PHE A 238 10.20 7.26 11.15
N ALA A 239 10.99 6.63 12.02
CA ALA A 239 11.84 5.51 11.64
C ALA A 239 11.74 4.37 12.65
N ALA A 240 11.94 3.15 12.17
CA ALA A 240 12.10 1.97 13.00
C ALA A 240 13.56 1.54 12.98
N VAL A 241 14.12 1.26 14.15
CA VAL A 241 15.50 0.83 14.31
C VAL A 241 15.51 -0.49 15.06
N GLN A 242 16.13 -1.52 14.47
CA GLN A 242 16.41 -2.77 15.17
C GLN A 242 17.75 -2.65 15.87
N GLU A 243 17.78 -2.89 17.17
CA GLU A 243 19.02 -2.91 17.95
C GLU A 243 19.69 -4.30 17.90
N TRP A 244 21.01 -4.35 18.12
CA TRP A 244 21.79 -5.62 18.02
C TRP A 244 21.36 -6.73 18.99
N ASN A 245 20.73 -6.38 20.11
CA ASN A 245 20.20 -7.31 21.09
C ASN A 245 18.75 -7.77 20.79
N GLN A 246 18.12 -7.24 19.75
CA GLN A 246 16.77 -7.56 19.32
C GLN A 246 16.81 -8.46 18.07
N ASN A 247 15.93 -9.46 18.03
CA ASN A 247 15.78 -10.34 16.87
C ASN A 247 14.47 -10.10 16.12
N ASP A 248 13.35 -10.09 16.84
CA ASP A 248 12.00 -10.02 16.24
C ASP A 248 11.26 -8.72 16.60
N THR A 249 11.97 -7.72 17.11
CA THR A 249 11.41 -6.43 17.50
C THR A 249 12.21 -5.26 16.93
N TYR A 250 11.51 -4.14 16.77
CA TYR A 250 12.07 -2.84 16.40
C TYR A 250 11.66 -1.79 17.43
N ASN A 251 12.51 -0.78 17.62
CA ASN A 251 12.19 0.41 18.37
C ASN A 251 11.81 1.52 17.38
N LEU A 252 10.70 2.21 17.63
CA LEU A 252 10.26 3.36 16.84
C LEU A 252 10.92 4.62 17.37
N TYR A 253 11.36 5.48 16.47
CA TYR A 253 12.00 6.75 16.74
C TYR A 253 11.37 7.85 15.88
N ILE A 254 11.27 9.05 16.45
CA ILE A 254 10.85 10.26 15.76
C ILE A 254 12.00 11.26 15.72
N SER A 255 12.19 11.92 14.58
CA SER A 255 13.26 12.90 14.41
C SER A 255 12.84 14.33 14.76
N ASP A 256 13.84 15.20 14.92
CA ASP A 256 13.67 16.63 14.74
C ASP A 256 13.32 16.99 13.27
N PRO A 257 12.89 18.23 12.98
CA PRO A 257 12.49 18.61 11.62
C PRO A 257 13.57 18.48 10.55
N HIS A 258 14.85 18.49 10.91
CA HIS A 258 15.95 18.27 9.97
C HIS A 258 16.28 16.78 9.74
N GLY A 259 15.64 15.86 10.47
CA GLY A 259 15.89 14.43 10.34
C GLY A 259 17.20 13.95 10.98
N VAL A 260 17.83 14.75 11.85
CA VAL A 260 19.16 14.48 12.40
C VAL A 260 19.09 13.83 13.78
N TYR A 261 18.28 14.37 14.69
CA TYR A 261 18.21 13.95 16.09
C TYR A 261 16.97 13.09 16.31
N PHE A 262 17.16 11.83 16.69
CA PHE A 262 16.06 10.90 16.92
C PHE A 262 15.83 10.67 18.42
N THR A 263 14.55 10.67 18.80
CA THR A 263 14.09 10.32 20.14
C THR A 263 13.19 9.10 20.09
N LEU A 264 13.31 8.23 21.10
CA LEU A 264 12.53 7.01 21.22
C LEU A 264 11.03 7.34 21.35
N ALA A 265 10.20 6.71 20.51
CA ALA A 265 8.75 6.85 20.49
C ALA A 265 8.05 5.61 21.06
N LEU A 266 8.51 4.40 20.70
CA LEU A 266 7.95 3.15 21.22
C LEU A 266 9.00 2.04 21.17
N GLU A 267 9.13 1.27 22.25
CA GLU A 267 10.05 0.12 22.28
C GLU A 267 9.37 -1.18 21.91
N ASN A 268 10.16 -2.12 21.38
CA ASN A 268 9.78 -3.53 21.19
C ASN A 268 8.52 -3.74 20.34
N VAL A 269 8.36 -2.99 19.26
CA VAL A 269 7.31 -3.24 18.27
C VAL A 269 7.58 -4.56 17.58
N LYS A 270 6.55 -5.42 17.54
CA LYS A 270 6.62 -6.75 16.96
C LYS A 270 6.88 -6.66 15.46
N THR A 271 7.65 -7.60 14.94
CA THR A 271 7.74 -7.84 13.49
C THR A 271 6.99 -9.11 13.12
N THR A 272 6.40 -9.09 11.93
CA THR A 272 5.84 -10.26 11.27
C THR A 272 6.61 -10.51 9.98
N ARG A 273 6.83 -11.79 9.65
CA ARG A 273 7.46 -12.15 8.38
C ARG A 273 6.38 -12.36 7.33
N GLY A 274 6.47 -11.63 6.23
CA GLY A 274 5.62 -11.84 5.06
C GLY A 274 5.94 -13.16 4.34
N LEU A 275 5.08 -13.54 3.40
CA LEU A 275 5.24 -14.76 2.60
C LEU A 275 6.53 -14.73 1.77
N GLY A 276 6.97 -13.55 1.33
CA GLY A 276 8.24 -13.33 0.63
C GLY A 276 9.48 -13.27 1.54
N GLY A 277 9.35 -13.54 2.84
CA GLY A 277 10.47 -13.47 3.80
C GLY A 277 10.85 -12.07 4.28
N ASN A 278 10.19 -11.03 3.75
CA ASN A 278 10.37 -9.65 4.19
C ASN A 278 9.82 -9.45 5.61
N SER A 279 10.58 -8.80 6.49
CA SER A 279 10.11 -8.40 7.81
C SER A 279 9.25 -7.14 7.71
N MET A 280 7.98 -7.25 8.11
CA MET A 280 7.07 -6.14 8.27
C MET A 280 6.99 -5.75 9.75
N ILE A 281 6.94 -4.46 10.02
CA ILE A 281 6.76 -3.94 11.38
C ILE A 281 5.25 -3.85 11.62
N ASP A 282 4.75 -4.42 12.72
CA ASP A 282 3.31 -4.38 13.07
C ASP A 282 2.93 -2.97 13.57
N LEU A 283 2.86 -2.05 12.62
CA LEU A 283 2.51 -0.64 12.78
C LEU A 283 1.55 -0.24 11.66
N TYR A 284 0.48 0.48 12.02
CA TYR A 284 -0.53 0.96 11.11
C TYR A 284 -0.74 2.46 11.30
N GLU A 285 -0.62 3.23 10.22
CA GLU A 285 -0.97 4.66 10.19
C GLU A 285 -2.44 4.82 9.80
N VAL A 286 -3.21 5.51 10.66
CA VAL A 286 -4.66 5.65 10.48
C VAL A 286 -4.94 6.72 9.42
N ALA A 287 -5.53 6.30 8.31
CA ALA A 287 -5.90 7.20 7.23
C ALA A 287 -6.95 8.23 7.69
N GLY A 288 -6.83 9.46 7.21
CA GLY A 288 -7.74 10.58 7.54
C GLY A 288 -7.37 11.38 8.80
N ILE A 289 -6.55 10.85 9.71
CA ILE A 289 -6.11 11.55 10.93
C ILE A 289 -4.59 11.48 11.05
N LYS A 290 -3.92 12.57 10.66
CA LYS A 290 -2.45 12.64 10.65
C LYS A 290 -1.86 12.50 12.06
N GLY A 291 -0.82 11.67 12.18
CA GLY A 291 -0.11 11.43 13.44
C GLY A 291 -0.76 10.38 14.34
N MET A 292 -1.86 9.76 13.91
CA MET A 292 -2.50 8.67 14.62
C MET A 292 -1.93 7.32 14.16
N LEU A 293 -1.38 6.55 15.10
CA LEU A 293 -0.73 5.26 14.81
C LEU A 293 -1.26 4.18 15.75
N ILE A 294 -1.33 2.95 15.25
CA ILE A 294 -1.64 1.75 16.03
C ILE A 294 -0.46 0.79 15.87
N ALA A 295 0.06 0.25 16.97
CA ALA A 295 1.23 -0.62 16.95
C ALA A 295 1.06 -1.83 17.88
N ASN A 296 1.57 -2.98 17.48
CA ASN A 296 1.67 -4.15 18.35
C ASN A 296 3.03 -4.18 19.03
N ARG A 297 3.05 -4.03 20.35
CA ARG A 297 4.25 -4.09 21.18
C ARG A 297 4.38 -5.47 21.83
N LYS A 298 5.55 -6.06 21.74
CA LYS A 298 5.91 -7.30 22.42
C LYS A 298 6.59 -6.95 23.76
N LEU A 299 5.96 -7.32 24.87
CA LEU A 299 6.55 -7.27 26.20
C LEU A 299 6.71 -8.70 26.70
N ASP A 300 7.96 -9.12 26.96
CA ASP A 300 8.30 -10.51 27.23
C ASP A 300 7.79 -11.45 26.11
N ASN A 301 6.81 -12.30 26.42
CA ASN A 301 6.14 -13.17 25.46
C ASN A 301 4.73 -12.72 25.09
N GLN A 302 4.22 -11.63 25.67
CA GLN A 302 2.88 -11.12 25.39
C GLN A 302 2.93 -10.00 24.36
N VAL A 303 2.03 -10.04 23.39
CA VAL A 303 1.87 -8.99 22.40
C VAL A 303 0.61 -8.21 22.72
N LYS A 304 0.73 -6.88 22.88
CA LYS A 304 -0.41 -5.99 23.15
C LYS A 304 -0.45 -4.86 22.13
N THR A 305 -1.67 -4.46 21.76
CA THR A 305 -1.92 -3.37 20.82
C THR A 305 -2.02 -2.03 21.54
N TYR A 306 -1.28 -1.04 21.04
CA TYR A 306 -1.26 0.33 21.54
C TYR A 306 -1.66 1.31 20.45
N ILE A 307 -2.22 2.44 20.87
CA ILE A 307 -2.61 3.55 20.00
C ILE A 307 -2.00 4.85 20.49
N THR A 308 -1.64 5.72 19.55
CA THR A 308 -1.17 7.08 19.78
C THR A 308 -1.92 8.06 18.88
N TYR A 309 -2.13 9.28 19.37
CA TYR A 309 -2.79 10.37 18.63
C TYR A 309 -1.80 11.53 18.35
N ASN A 310 -0.57 11.41 18.86
CA ASN A 310 0.44 12.46 18.84
C ASN A 310 1.77 11.95 18.27
N LYS A 311 1.67 11.13 17.22
CA LYS A 311 2.79 10.62 16.41
C LYS A 311 3.85 9.88 17.24
N GLY A 312 3.40 9.17 18.26
CA GLY A 312 4.23 8.28 19.07
C GLY A 312 4.86 8.92 20.30
N ARG A 313 4.42 10.11 20.73
CA ARG A 313 4.86 10.69 22.01
C ARG A 313 4.24 9.95 23.20
N ASP A 314 2.92 9.71 23.16
CA ASP A 314 2.20 8.98 24.20
C ASP A 314 1.41 7.82 23.59
N TRP A 315 1.49 6.65 24.22
CA TRP A 315 0.83 5.43 23.79
C TRP A 315 -0.07 4.87 24.89
N ARG A 316 -1.21 4.30 24.50
CA ARG A 316 -2.16 3.66 25.42
C ARG A 316 -2.72 2.38 24.86
N LEU A 317 -3.17 1.48 25.74
CA LEU A 317 -3.88 0.26 25.35
C LEU A 317 -5.26 0.62 24.77
N LEU A 318 -5.74 -0.20 23.84
CA LEU A 318 -7.10 -0.08 23.33
C LEU A 318 -8.12 -0.53 24.38
N GLN A 319 -9.16 0.28 24.59
CA GLN A 319 -10.29 -0.09 25.44
C GLN A 319 -11.05 -1.24 24.77
N ALA A 320 -11.37 -2.28 25.52
CA ALA A 320 -12.28 -3.31 25.04
C ALA A 320 -13.72 -2.78 24.99
N PRO A 321 -14.56 -3.27 24.06
CA PRO A 321 -15.99 -3.03 24.08
C PRO A 321 -16.62 -3.39 25.44
N THR A 322 -17.61 -2.63 25.86
CA THR A 322 -18.34 -2.86 27.12
C THR A 322 -19.38 -3.97 27.01
N THR A 323 -19.87 -4.24 25.81
CA THR A 323 -20.91 -5.23 25.53
C THR A 323 -20.58 -6.06 24.31
N ASP A 324 -21.04 -7.31 24.29
CA ASP A 324 -20.97 -8.20 23.15
C ASP A 324 -22.09 -7.91 22.12
N LEU A 325 -22.19 -8.76 21.08
CA LEU A 325 -23.21 -8.66 20.03
C LEU A 325 -24.64 -8.90 20.54
N GLU A 326 -24.81 -9.64 21.63
CA GLU A 326 -26.10 -9.94 22.27
C GLU A 326 -26.48 -8.86 23.30
N GLY A 327 -25.57 -7.94 23.62
CA GLY A 327 -25.75 -6.88 24.59
C GLY A 327 -25.37 -7.28 26.02
N ASN A 328 -24.74 -8.44 26.23
CA ASN A 328 -24.23 -8.84 27.53
C ASN A 328 -22.97 -8.03 27.88
N GLU A 329 -22.77 -7.73 29.16
CA GLU A 329 -21.59 -7.01 29.63
C GLU A 329 -20.30 -7.83 29.50
N ILE A 330 -19.26 -7.23 28.93
CA ILE A 330 -17.92 -7.82 28.80
C ILE A 330 -17.05 -7.33 29.95
N TYR A 331 -16.60 -8.25 30.80
CA TYR A 331 -15.64 -7.92 31.86
C TYR A 331 -14.19 -8.02 31.37
N CYS A 332 -13.69 -6.94 30.77
CA CYS A 332 -12.31 -6.81 30.31
C CYS A 332 -11.70 -5.49 30.80
N VAL A 333 -10.85 -5.58 31.83
CA VAL A 333 -10.32 -4.40 32.54
C VAL A 333 -8.81 -4.26 32.32
N GLN A 334 -8.40 -3.06 31.91
CA GLN A 334 -6.99 -2.71 31.74
C GLN A 334 -6.25 -2.65 33.11
N PRO A 335 -4.93 -2.95 33.16
CA PRO A 335 -4.04 -3.30 32.05
C PRO A 335 -4.00 -4.82 31.73
N PHE A 336 -4.75 -5.63 32.47
CA PHE A 336 -4.71 -7.09 32.37
C PHE A 336 -5.45 -7.62 31.14
N CYS A 337 -6.52 -6.93 30.75
CA CYS A 337 -7.30 -7.24 29.55
C CYS A 337 -7.51 -5.96 28.73
N SER A 338 -7.37 -6.06 27.40
CA SER A 338 -7.60 -4.98 26.46
C SER A 338 -7.98 -5.52 25.08
N LEU A 339 -8.39 -4.65 24.17
CA LEU A 339 -8.58 -5.02 22.77
C LEU A 339 -7.22 -5.11 22.06
N HIS A 340 -7.06 -6.16 21.25
CA HIS A 340 -5.86 -6.42 20.47
C HIS A 340 -6.22 -6.63 19.01
N LEU A 341 -5.48 -5.98 18.10
CA LEU A 341 -5.80 -5.95 16.69
C LEU A 341 -4.70 -6.60 15.85
N GLN A 342 -5.10 -7.31 14.81
CA GLN A 342 -4.21 -7.79 13.77
C GLN A 342 -3.95 -6.63 12.80
N LEU A 343 -2.69 -6.20 12.71
CA LEU A 343 -2.29 -5.04 11.91
C LEU A 343 -1.71 -5.45 10.55
N GLN A 344 -1.88 -6.71 10.16
CA GLN A 344 -1.35 -7.22 8.91
C GLN A 344 -2.12 -6.64 7.72
N MET A 345 -1.40 -6.07 6.77
CA MET A 345 -1.98 -5.61 5.51
C MET A 345 -2.12 -6.80 4.55
N SER A 346 -3.23 -6.83 3.80
CA SER A 346 -3.42 -7.81 2.73
C SER A 346 -2.49 -7.49 1.56
N GLU A 347 -1.80 -8.51 1.04
CA GLU A 347 -1.07 -8.40 -0.24
C GLU A 347 -2.02 -8.31 -1.44
N ASN A 348 -3.24 -8.84 -1.31
CA ASN A 348 -4.29 -8.75 -2.32
C ASN A 348 -5.07 -7.43 -2.14
N PRO A 349 -5.04 -6.50 -3.12
CA PRO A 349 -5.69 -5.20 -3.02
C PRO A 349 -7.23 -5.24 -3.14
N TYR A 350 -7.81 -6.38 -3.52
CA TYR A 350 -9.24 -6.52 -3.78
C TYR A 350 -10.05 -7.09 -2.61
N VAL A 351 -9.36 -7.61 -1.60
CA VAL A 351 -9.93 -8.00 -0.31
C VAL A 351 -9.55 -6.95 0.72
N SER A 352 -10.33 -6.85 1.79
CA SER A 352 -9.94 -5.95 2.87
C SER A 352 -8.87 -6.63 3.73
N GLY A 353 -7.85 -5.87 4.15
CA GLY A 353 -6.87 -6.35 5.13
C GLY A 353 -7.46 -6.51 6.53
N SER A 354 -6.65 -6.96 7.48
CA SER A 354 -7.06 -7.14 8.88
C SER A 354 -7.43 -5.84 9.58
N ILE A 355 -7.02 -4.68 9.04
CA ILE A 355 -7.41 -3.35 9.52
C ILE A 355 -7.64 -2.41 8.33
N ILE A 356 -8.69 -1.59 8.40
CA ILE A 356 -9.19 -0.80 7.29
C ILE A 356 -9.51 0.62 7.77
N THR A 357 -8.93 1.60 7.08
CA THR A 357 -9.18 3.03 7.24
C THR A 357 -9.13 3.72 5.87
N LYS A 358 -9.79 4.87 5.71
CA LYS A 358 -9.77 5.65 4.46
C LYS A 358 -9.67 7.14 4.76
N ASN A 359 -8.90 7.87 3.95
CA ASN A 359 -8.78 9.32 4.04
C ASN A 359 -10.12 10.06 3.87
N SER A 360 -11.06 9.48 3.12
CA SER A 360 -12.41 10.03 2.91
C SER A 360 -13.36 9.78 4.08
N VAL A 361 -12.98 8.95 5.06
CA VAL A 361 -13.81 8.54 6.20
C VAL A 361 -12.98 8.65 7.49
N PRO A 362 -12.62 9.88 7.90
CA PRO A 362 -11.79 10.07 9.09
C PRO A 362 -12.51 9.60 10.35
N GLY A 363 -11.80 8.92 11.25
CA GLY A 363 -12.30 8.47 12.55
C GLY A 363 -12.92 7.07 12.57
N VAL A 364 -13.28 6.51 11.40
CA VAL A 364 -13.79 5.13 11.32
C VAL A 364 -12.64 4.15 11.12
N ILE A 365 -12.54 3.17 12.01
CA ILE A 365 -11.53 2.11 11.98
C ILE A 365 -12.23 0.78 12.13
N ILE A 366 -12.02 -0.12 11.18
CA ILE A 366 -12.55 -1.49 11.23
C ILE A 366 -11.37 -2.44 11.28
N ALA A 367 -11.36 -3.38 12.22
CA ALA A 367 -10.24 -4.28 12.41
C ALA A 367 -10.65 -5.66 12.93
N ILE A 368 -9.88 -6.67 12.54
CA ILE A 368 -9.93 -8.04 13.05
C ILE A 368 -9.04 -8.09 14.29
N GLY A 369 -9.52 -8.74 15.35
CA GLY A 369 -8.80 -8.77 16.61
C GLY A 369 -9.40 -9.70 17.64
N ASN A 370 -8.91 -9.61 18.87
CA ASN A 370 -9.42 -10.34 20.02
C ASN A 370 -9.37 -9.47 21.28
N MET A 371 -10.17 -9.84 22.26
CA MET A 371 -10.12 -9.26 23.60
C MET A 371 -9.40 -10.23 24.53
N GLY A 372 -8.50 -9.74 25.37
CA GLY A 372 -7.78 -10.59 26.31
C GLY A 372 -6.52 -9.96 26.85
N SER A 373 -5.63 -10.81 27.39
CA SER A 373 -4.33 -10.39 27.91
C SER A 373 -3.26 -10.22 26.84
N GLU A 374 -3.45 -10.80 25.66
CA GLU A 374 -2.52 -10.72 24.54
C GLU A 374 -3.22 -10.92 23.19
N LEU A 375 -2.56 -10.50 22.12
CA LEU A 375 -2.98 -10.71 20.74
C LEU A 375 -2.99 -12.22 20.40
N SER A 376 -4.13 -12.69 19.92
CA SER A 376 -4.34 -14.06 19.42
C SER A 376 -4.74 -14.01 17.94
N TYR A 377 -4.34 -15.05 17.21
CA TYR A 377 -4.80 -15.29 15.83
C TYR A 377 -5.92 -16.33 15.75
N ASN A 378 -6.24 -16.97 16.88
CA ASN A 378 -7.36 -17.89 17.01
C ASN A 378 -8.51 -17.21 17.74
N ASN A 379 -9.75 -17.55 17.38
CA ASN A 379 -10.97 -17.02 17.99
C ASN A 379 -11.01 -15.48 17.93
N VAL A 380 -10.87 -14.96 16.72
CA VAL A 380 -10.89 -13.52 16.46
C VAL A 380 -12.27 -13.06 16.00
N GLY A 381 -12.63 -11.85 16.39
CA GLY A 381 -13.83 -11.16 15.94
C GLY A 381 -13.48 -9.90 15.17
N MET A 382 -14.50 -9.25 14.61
CA MET A 382 -14.37 -7.95 13.97
C MET A 382 -14.88 -6.85 14.88
N PHE A 383 -14.14 -5.74 14.93
CA PHE A 383 -14.42 -4.57 15.74
C PHE A 383 -14.44 -3.31 14.89
N ILE A 384 -15.29 -2.37 15.27
CA ILE A 384 -15.37 -1.03 14.68
C ILE A 384 -15.20 0.03 15.75
N SER A 385 -14.48 1.09 15.40
CA SER A 385 -14.51 2.36 16.08
C SER A 385 -15.00 3.44 15.11
N SER A 386 -15.80 4.37 15.61
CA SER A 386 -16.37 5.51 14.86
C SER A 386 -15.85 6.86 15.36
N ASP A 387 -15.00 6.84 16.38
CA ASP A 387 -14.51 8.01 17.10
C ASP A 387 -12.98 7.98 17.24
N ALA A 388 -12.32 7.48 16.20
CA ALA A 388 -10.86 7.38 16.09
C ALA A 388 -10.23 6.48 17.16
N GLY A 389 -10.82 5.33 17.46
CA GLY A 389 -10.25 4.33 18.37
C GLY A 389 -10.43 4.64 19.85
N ASN A 390 -11.31 5.60 20.20
CA ASN A 390 -11.65 5.92 21.59
C ASN A 390 -12.65 4.91 22.18
N THR A 391 -13.67 4.56 21.41
CA THR A 391 -14.64 3.52 21.73
C THR A 391 -14.67 2.46 20.63
N TRP A 392 -14.80 1.21 21.04
CA TRP A 392 -14.83 0.06 20.15
C TRP A 392 -16.12 -0.73 20.38
N ARG A 393 -16.66 -1.28 19.30
CA ARG A 393 -17.82 -2.17 19.29
C ARG A 393 -17.48 -3.42 18.49
N GLN A 394 -17.91 -4.59 18.94
CA GLN A 394 -17.84 -5.80 18.12
C GLN A 394 -18.95 -5.76 17.06
N ILE A 395 -18.66 -6.22 15.84
CA ILE A 395 -19.61 -6.25 14.71
C ILE A 395 -19.83 -7.64 14.13
N PHE A 396 -18.85 -8.55 14.23
CA PHE A 396 -18.97 -9.94 13.80
C PHE A 396 -18.09 -10.85 14.68
N ASP A 397 -18.52 -12.11 14.86
CA ASP A 397 -17.70 -13.17 15.48
C ASP A 397 -16.75 -13.85 14.49
N GLU A 398 -16.98 -13.65 13.20
CA GLU A 398 -16.17 -14.24 12.12
C GLU A 398 -15.58 -13.14 11.23
N GLU A 399 -14.51 -13.48 10.53
CA GLU A 399 -13.83 -12.57 9.61
C GLU A 399 -14.67 -12.30 8.35
N HIS A 400 -14.92 -11.02 8.10
CA HIS A 400 -15.57 -10.52 6.89
C HIS A 400 -14.66 -9.52 6.20
N ASN A 401 -14.72 -9.51 4.87
CA ASN A 401 -14.19 -8.41 4.10
C ASN A 401 -15.15 -7.23 4.15
N VAL A 402 -14.64 -6.02 4.40
CA VAL A 402 -15.48 -4.82 4.55
C VAL A 402 -15.07 -3.70 3.59
N TRP A 403 -16.04 -3.06 2.96
CA TRP A 403 -15.86 -1.91 2.08
C TRP A 403 -16.72 -0.73 2.48
N PHE A 404 -16.19 0.48 2.30
CA PHE A 404 -16.92 1.73 2.51
C PHE A 404 -17.65 2.14 1.23
N LEU A 405 -18.95 2.36 1.34
CA LEU A 405 -19.79 2.91 0.26
C LEU A 405 -20.08 4.38 0.55
N ASP A 406 -20.05 5.22 -0.49
CA ASP A 406 -20.36 6.66 -0.42
C ASP A 406 -19.77 7.40 0.79
N LYS A 407 -18.43 7.37 0.93
CA LYS A 407 -17.70 7.97 2.08
C LYS A 407 -18.21 7.46 3.44
N ALA A 408 -18.53 6.17 3.52
CA ALA A 408 -19.11 5.48 4.67
C ALA A 408 -20.54 5.89 5.03
N GLY A 409 -21.32 6.40 4.08
CA GLY A 409 -22.78 6.41 4.21
C GLY A 409 -23.37 5.01 4.37
N ALA A 410 -22.67 3.98 3.88
CA ALA A 410 -22.95 2.58 4.23
C ALA A 410 -21.66 1.74 4.30
N LEU A 411 -21.72 0.66 5.08
CA LEU A 411 -20.71 -0.38 5.17
C LEU A 411 -21.21 -1.64 4.49
N LEU A 412 -20.39 -2.22 3.61
CA LEU A 412 -20.65 -3.51 2.99
C LEU A 412 -19.73 -4.55 3.60
N ALA A 413 -20.25 -5.67 4.07
CA ALA A 413 -19.46 -6.80 4.57
C ALA A 413 -19.78 -8.10 3.83
N VAL A 414 -18.76 -8.87 3.47
CA VAL A 414 -18.89 -10.16 2.78
C VAL A 414 -17.99 -11.16 3.49
N LYS A 415 -18.52 -12.34 3.83
CA LYS A 415 -17.74 -13.38 4.49
C LYS A 415 -16.52 -13.74 3.63
N GLN A 416 -15.36 -13.95 4.27
CA GLN A 416 -14.12 -14.25 3.57
C GLN A 416 -14.24 -15.47 2.61
N PRO A 417 -13.42 -15.53 1.55
CA PRO A 417 -13.55 -16.49 0.44
C PRO A 417 -13.33 -17.97 0.80
N THR A 418 -13.14 -18.33 2.06
CA THR A 418 -12.96 -19.73 2.46
C THR A 418 -14.20 -20.60 2.21
N VAL A 419 -15.37 -19.97 2.10
CA VAL A 419 -16.65 -20.63 1.83
C VAL A 419 -17.41 -19.85 0.75
N PRO A 420 -17.98 -20.52 -0.27
CA PRO A 420 -18.73 -19.83 -1.30
C PRO A 420 -20.00 -19.21 -0.68
N THR A 421 -20.26 -17.94 -1.00
CA THR A 421 -21.38 -17.17 -0.45
C THR A 421 -22.23 -16.58 -1.56
N ARG A 422 -23.50 -16.35 -1.25
CA ARG A 422 -24.42 -15.55 -2.07
C ARG A 422 -25.01 -14.36 -1.31
N HIS A 423 -24.57 -14.16 -0.07
CA HIS A 423 -25.06 -13.11 0.81
C HIS A 423 -23.96 -12.09 1.06
N PHE A 424 -24.35 -10.82 1.11
CA PHE A 424 -23.56 -9.74 1.69
C PHE A 424 -24.39 -9.07 2.79
N TRP A 425 -23.71 -8.45 3.73
CA TRP A 425 -24.29 -7.65 4.80
C TRP A 425 -24.11 -6.16 4.50
N ILE A 426 -25.09 -5.35 4.86
CA ILE A 426 -25.02 -3.90 4.75
C ILE A 426 -25.44 -3.24 6.06
N SER A 427 -24.78 -2.15 6.41
CA SER A 427 -25.11 -1.30 7.55
C SER A 427 -25.11 0.16 7.12
N PHE A 428 -26.07 0.94 7.62
CA PHE A 428 -26.21 2.38 7.36
C PHE A 428 -25.95 3.24 8.61
N ASP A 429 -25.57 2.60 9.72
CA ASP A 429 -25.47 3.22 11.04
C ASP A 429 -24.11 2.91 11.70
N GLU A 430 -23.05 2.91 10.88
CA GLU A 430 -21.67 2.66 11.33
C GLU A 430 -21.51 1.30 12.03
N GLY A 431 -22.14 0.26 11.47
CA GLY A 431 -21.98 -1.13 11.90
C GLY A 431 -22.79 -1.52 13.14
N ARG A 432 -23.75 -0.70 13.59
CA ARG A 432 -24.59 -1.05 14.76
C ARG A 432 -25.67 -2.06 14.40
N GLN A 433 -26.27 -1.92 13.22
CA GLN A 433 -27.24 -2.86 12.68
C GLN A 433 -26.83 -3.31 11.29
N TRP A 434 -26.95 -4.62 11.06
CA TRP A 434 -26.60 -5.26 9.80
C TRP A 434 -27.81 -5.99 9.21
N THR A 435 -28.07 -5.76 7.92
CA THR A 435 -29.06 -6.51 7.15
C THR A 435 -28.37 -7.28 6.04
N HIS A 436 -28.75 -8.54 5.80
CA HIS A 436 -28.17 -9.32 4.72
C HIS A 436 -29.06 -9.33 3.47
N HIS A 437 -28.42 -9.37 2.30
CA HIS A 437 -29.08 -9.44 1.00
C HIS A 437 -28.43 -10.49 0.11
N ILE A 438 -29.21 -11.04 -0.82
CA ILE A 438 -28.73 -12.04 -1.79
C ILE A 438 -28.29 -11.31 -3.06
N PHE A 439 -27.02 -11.48 -3.47
CA PHE A 439 -26.49 -10.86 -4.69
C PHE A 439 -26.43 -11.81 -5.89
N SER A 440 -26.53 -13.12 -5.67
CA SER A 440 -26.42 -14.14 -6.71
C SER A 440 -27.41 -15.28 -6.50
N ALA A 441 -27.88 -15.87 -7.59
CA ALA A 441 -28.70 -17.08 -7.54
C ALA A 441 -27.89 -18.29 -7.02
N MET A 442 -26.62 -18.39 -7.44
CA MET A 442 -25.69 -19.46 -7.05
C MET A 442 -24.56 -18.90 -6.16
N PRO A 443 -24.13 -19.63 -5.13
CA PRO A 443 -23.03 -19.20 -4.27
C PRO A 443 -21.71 -19.15 -5.07
N LEU A 444 -20.90 -18.14 -4.77
CA LEU A 444 -19.65 -17.82 -5.46
C LEU A 444 -18.52 -17.72 -4.44
N PHE A 445 -17.32 -18.16 -4.80
CA PHE A 445 -16.09 -17.76 -4.12
C PHE A 445 -15.78 -16.32 -4.52
N VAL A 446 -15.92 -15.38 -3.57
CA VAL A 446 -15.73 -13.95 -3.83
C VAL A 446 -14.26 -13.59 -3.68
N ASP A 447 -13.55 -13.44 -4.81
CA ASP A 447 -12.12 -13.09 -4.82
C ASP A 447 -11.87 -11.62 -4.49
N GLY A 448 -12.88 -10.77 -4.70
CA GLY A 448 -12.80 -9.37 -4.31
C GLY A 448 -14.00 -8.55 -4.76
N VAL A 449 -14.02 -7.31 -4.29
CA VAL A 449 -15.07 -6.34 -4.63
C VAL A 449 -14.44 -5.00 -4.98
N LEU A 450 -14.87 -4.45 -6.12
CA LEU A 450 -14.50 -3.12 -6.57
C LEU A 450 -15.64 -2.15 -6.27
N VAL A 451 -15.31 -1.08 -5.57
CA VAL A 451 -16.22 0.04 -5.30
C VAL A 451 -15.76 1.22 -6.13
N GLU A 452 -16.60 1.68 -7.07
CA GLU A 452 -16.31 2.89 -7.83
C GLU A 452 -16.56 4.13 -6.93
N PRO A 453 -15.55 4.98 -6.71
CA PRO A 453 -15.75 6.22 -5.96
C PRO A 453 -16.34 7.29 -6.87
N GLY A 454 -17.61 7.63 -6.71
CA GLY A 454 -18.25 8.65 -7.54
C GLY A 454 -19.62 9.09 -7.05
N MET A 455 -19.98 10.36 -7.33
CA MET A 455 -21.30 10.92 -7.02
C MET A 455 -22.36 10.55 -8.07
N GLU A 456 -21.95 10.26 -9.31
CA GLU A 456 -22.87 10.02 -10.42
C GLU A 456 -23.22 8.54 -10.61
N ASN A 457 -22.20 7.67 -10.42
CA ASN A 457 -22.29 6.23 -10.57
C ASN A 457 -21.88 5.56 -9.26
N GLN A 458 -22.84 4.90 -8.62
CA GLN A 458 -22.67 4.18 -7.37
C GLN A 458 -22.73 2.68 -7.70
N ILE A 459 -21.59 2.17 -8.16
CA ILE A 459 -21.47 0.81 -8.71
C ILE A 459 -20.54 -0.02 -7.85
N LEU A 460 -21.01 -1.21 -7.56
CA LEU A 460 -20.29 -2.26 -6.85
C LEU A 460 -20.10 -3.43 -7.81
N THR A 461 -18.87 -3.88 -7.99
CA THR A 461 -18.57 -5.05 -8.83
C THR A 461 -17.94 -6.14 -7.99
N PHE A 462 -18.69 -7.20 -7.75
CA PHE A 462 -18.15 -8.45 -7.23
C PHE A 462 -17.48 -9.21 -8.37
N PHE A 463 -16.35 -9.82 -8.11
CA PHE A 463 -15.76 -10.78 -9.02
C PHE A 463 -15.29 -12.02 -8.28
N GLY A 464 -15.36 -13.15 -8.96
CA GLY A 464 -14.97 -14.42 -8.38
C GLY A 464 -15.30 -15.60 -9.30
N HIS A 465 -15.45 -16.78 -8.73
CA HIS A 465 -15.62 -18.01 -9.48
C HIS A 465 -16.55 -19.00 -8.75
N PHE A 466 -17.16 -19.94 -9.48
CA PHE A 466 -18.01 -20.99 -8.89
C PHE A 466 -17.19 -22.16 -8.35
N SER A 467 -16.02 -22.41 -8.96
CA SER A 467 -15.02 -23.39 -8.57
C SER A 467 -13.66 -23.00 -9.16
N ASP A 468 -12.56 -23.56 -8.63
CA ASP A 468 -11.19 -23.24 -9.06
C ASP A 468 -10.93 -23.43 -10.57
N ARG A 469 -11.77 -24.20 -11.25
CA ARG A 469 -11.68 -24.48 -12.70
C ARG A 469 -12.77 -23.80 -13.53
N SER A 470 -13.64 -23.02 -12.90
CA SER A 470 -14.72 -22.33 -13.57
C SER A 470 -14.28 -21.01 -14.19
N GLU A 471 -15.07 -20.51 -15.13
CA GLU A 471 -14.88 -19.17 -15.69
C GLU A 471 -15.17 -18.08 -14.64
N TRP A 472 -14.45 -16.98 -14.75
CA TRP A 472 -14.67 -15.77 -13.95
C TRP A 472 -16.09 -15.26 -14.09
N GLN A 473 -16.69 -14.90 -12.96
CA GLN A 473 -18.01 -14.29 -12.86
C GLN A 473 -17.87 -12.87 -12.34
N LEU A 474 -18.65 -11.95 -12.92
CA LEU A 474 -18.76 -10.58 -12.44
C LEU A 474 -20.22 -10.29 -12.12
N ILE A 475 -20.47 -9.71 -10.95
CA ILE A 475 -21.80 -9.29 -10.53
C ILE A 475 -21.74 -7.80 -10.24
N LYS A 476 -22.36 -7.04 -11.13
CA LYS A 476 -22.55 -5.60 -11.01
C LYS A 476 -23.82 -5.31 -10.20
N ILE A 477 -23.69 -4.48 -9.17
CA ILE A 477 -24.81 -3.98 -8.38
C ILE A 477 -24.81 -2.46 -8.44
N ASP A 478 -25.92 -1.89 -8.89
CA ASP A 478 -26.19 -0.45 -8.79
C ASP A 478 -26.85 -0.19 -7.43
N TYR A 479 -26.10 0.49 -6.54
CA TYR A 479 -26.57 0.82 -5.20
C TYR A 479 -27.05 2.26 -5.08
N LYS A 480 -27.24 2.98 -6.20
CA LYS A 480 -27.75 4.36 -6.23
C LYS A 480 -29.11 4.52 -5.55
N SER A 481 -29.94 3.49 -5.64
CA SER A 481 -31.26 3.47 -5.00
C SER A 481 -31.19 3.50 -3.46
N LEU A 482 -30.05 3.16 -2.84
CA LEU A 482 -29.87 3.25 -1.39
C LEU A 482 -29.82 4.71 -0.91
N PHE A 483 -29.29 5.61 -1.73
CA PHE A 483 -29.07 7.02 -1.38
C PHE A 483 -29.97 7.93 -2.24
N THR A 484 -31.25 8.00 -1.88
CA THR A 484 -32.26 8.74 -2.68
C THR A 484 -32.19 10.26 -2.56
N LYS A 485 -31.56 10.79 -1.51
CA LYS A 485 -31.42 12.23 -1.25
C LYS A 485 -29.96 12.61 -1.07
N ARG A 486 -29.59 13.81 -1.52
CA ARG A 486 -28.31 14.42 -1.19
C ARG A 486 -28.39 15.04 0.20
N CYS A 487 -27.38 14.80 1.03
CA CYS A 487 -27.29 15.39 2.36
C CYS A 487 -27.19 16.93 2.27
N ALA A 488 -27.94 17.62 3.12
CA ALA A 488 -27.84 19.06 3.36
C ALA A 488 -27.01 19.32 4.62
N GLU A 489 -26.61 20.58 4.85
CA GLU A 489 -25.79 20.94 6.04
C GLU A 489 -26.43 20.51 7.37
N GLY A 490 -27.76 20.51 7.46
CA GLY A 490 -28.50 20.07 8.65
C GLY A 490 -28.52 18.56 8.91
N ASP A 491 -28.07 17.74 7.95
CA ASP A 491 -28.00 16.28 8.10
C ASP A 491 -26.68 15.83 8.75
N TYR A 492 -25.73 16.75 8.94
CA TYR A 492 -24.42 16.47 9.53
C TYR A 492 -24.39 16.82 11.02
N GLN A 493 -23.65 16.01 11.78
CA GLN A 493 -23.33 16.29 13.17
C GLN A 493 -21.85 16.68 13.32
N THR A 494 -21.57 17.63 14.21
CA THR A 494 -20.20 17.95 14.57
C THR A 494 -19.65 16.87 15.49
N TRP A 495 -18.56 16.23 15.06
CA TRP A 495 -17.77 15.35 15.90
C TRP A 495 -16.44 16.03 16.23
N HIS A 496 -16.08 16.01 17.51
CA HIS A 496 -14.80 16.53 17.98
C HIS A 496 -13.85 15.35 18.23
N LEU A 497 -12.65 15.41 17.66
CA LEU A 497 -11.61 14.45 17.96
C LEU A 497 -11.13 14.68 19.40
N HIS A 498 -11.57 13.82 20.30
CA HIS A 498 -11.11 13.81 21.68
C HIS A 498 -9.87 12.93 21.80
N ASN A 499 -8.83 13.48 22.39
CA ASN A 499 -7.72 12.68 22.90
C ASN A 499 -8.00 12.41 24.39
N GLN A 500 -8.13 11.15 24.79
CA GLN A 500 -8.34 10.81 26.21
C GLN A 500 -7.11 11.09 27.09
N SER A 501 -5.98 11.52 26.52
CA SER A 501 -4.86 12.11 27.28
C SER A 501 -4.87 13.64 27.21
N GLY A 502 -5.68 14.26 28.06
CA GLY A 502 -5.68 15.72 28.29
C GLY A 502 -7.03 16.28 28.64
#